data_AF-A0A258IK94-F1
#
_entry.id   AF-A0A258IK94-F1
#
_cell.length_a   1.000
_cell.length_b   1.000
_cell.length_c   1.000
_cell.angle_alpha   90.00
_cell.angle_beta   90.00
_cell.angle_gamma   90.00
#
_symmetry.space_group_name_H-M   'P 1'
#
loop_
_entity.id
_entity.type
_entity.pdbx_description
1 polymer ?
#
loop_
_entity_poly.entity_id
_entity_poly.type
_entity_poly.pdbx_seq_one_letter_code
_entity_poly.pdbx_strand_id
1 'polypeptide(L)'
;MPQLRLALPALCLACAAALFPAGGARANDSSAELAAGGLVFIRNMEVEMASEELYISTKEVRVRYVFRNVTDKPVTALIAFPMPDITASEENISLPTEDPVNILDFKTRVNGTPVRTDVEQKVSVLGIDRTALLIEHKVPLAPHLQSTRAVLDTLPRPLWDEWAKIGLALA
;
A
#
# COMPACT_ATOMS: atom_id res chain seq x y z
N MET A 1 26.01 40.71 -55.80
CA MET A 1 26.73 39.53 -55.28
C MET A 1 27.13 39.83 -53.83
N PRO A 2 27.07 38.91 -52.83
CA PRO A 2 26.50 37.54 -52.73
C PRO A 2 25.23 37.50 -51.81
N GLN A 3 24.20 36.69 -52.11
CA GLN A 3 23.91 35.28 -51.74
C GLN A 3 23.43 35.07 -50.28
N LEU A 4 22.10 35.14 -50.10
CA LEU A 4 21.35 34.73 -48.90
C LEU A 4 21.16 33.20 -48.93
N ARG A 5 21.73 32.46 -47.97
CA ARG A 5 21.53 31.00 -47.86
C ARG A 5 20.39 30.68 -46.90
N LEU A 6 19.30 30.18 -47.47
CA LEU A 6 18.24 29.45 -46.76
C LEU A 6 18.83 28.21 -46.07
N ALA A 7 18.50 28.00 -44.80
CA ALA A 7 18.69 26.72 -44.12
C ALA A 7 17.40 26.34 -43.36
N LEU A 8 16.40 25.88 -44.10
CA LEU A 8 15.42 24.91 -43.60
C LEU A 8 15.94 23.54 -44.09
N PRO A 9 16.52 22.70 -43.20
CA PRO A 9 15.72 21.59 -42.69
C PRO A 9 16.24 21.07 -41.34
N ALA A 10 15.73 21.59 -40.22
CA ALA A 10 16.03 21.02 -38.90
C ALA A 10 14.80 20.88 -38.00
N LEU A 11 13.60 21.11 -38.53
CA LEU A 11 12.37 21.12 -37.72
C LEU A 11 11.56 19.82 -37.78
N CYS A 12 11.91 18.86 -38.65
CA CYS A 12 11.12 17.64 -38.83
C CYS A 12 11.62 16.41 -38.06
N LEU A 13 12.74 16.48 -37.33
CA LEU A 13 13.29 15.32 -36.59
C LEU A 13 13.04 15.35 -35.08
N ALA A 14 12.38 16.39 -34.55
CA ALA A 14 12.12 16.52 -33.11
C ALA A 14 10.78 15.90 -32.66
N CYS A 15 9.85 15.58 -33.58
CA CYS A 15 8.53 15.06 -33.21
C CYS A 15 8.47 13.52 -33.07
N ALA A 16 9.50 12.77 -33.47
CA ALA A 16 9.44 11.30 -33.50
C ALA A 16 9.80 10.61 -32.17
N ALA A 17 10.32 11.34 -31.17
CA ALA A 17 10.78 10.75 -29.91
C ALA A 17 9.72 10.66 -28.80
N ALA A 18 8.46 11.02 -29.08
CA ALA A 18 7.40 11.08 -28.05
C ALA A 18 6.47 9.86 -28.00
N LEU A 19 6.75 8.77 -28.73
CA LEU A 19 6.03 7.50 -28.57
C LEU A 19 6.80 6.57 -27.63
N PHE A 20 6.97 7.00 -26.37
CA PHE A 20 7.10 6.01 -25.31
C PHE A 20 5.75 5.31 -25.19
N PRO A 21 5.67 3.96 -25.25
CA PRO A 21 4.44 3.28 -24.91
C PRO A 21 4.11 3.65 -23.47
N ALA A 22 3.04 4.41 -23.28
CA ALA A 22 2.45 4.60 -21.97
C ALA A 22 2.09 3.20 -21.47
N GLY A 23 2.93 2.64 -20.58
CA GLY A 23 2.60 1.41 -19.90
C GLY A 23 1.20 1.58 -19.31
N GLY A 24 0.29 0.65 -19.62
CA GLY A 24 -1.08 0.75 -19.17
C GLY A 24 -1.11 0.95 -17.67
N ALA A 25 -1.60 2.10 -17.20
CA ALA A 25 -1.85 2.34 -15.80
C ALA A 25 -2.92 1.33 -15.37
N ARG A 26 -2.54 0.36 -14.55
CA ARG A 26 -3.50 -0.56 -13.95
C ARG A 26 -4.18 0.19 -12.81
N ALA A 27 -5.43 0.61 -13.02
CA ALA A 27 -6.24 1.18 -11.95
C ALA A 27 -6.43 0.14 -10.83
N ASN A 28 -6.34 0.58 -9.58
CA ASN A 28 -6.65 -0.22 -8.40
C ASN A 28 -8.15 -0.19 -8.09
N ASP A 29 -8.99 -0.38 -9.12
CA ASP A 29 -10.46 -0.28 -9.07
C ASP A 29 -11.11 -1.52 -8.43
N SER A 30 -10.71 -1.82 -7.19
CA SER A 30 -11.28 -2.88 -6.36
C SER A 30 -11.91 -2.28 -5.12
N SER A 31 -13.05 -2.84 -4.70
CA SER A 31 -13.59 -2.63 -3.35
C SER A 31 -13.12 -3.78 -2.45
N ALA A 32 -13.63 -3.84 -1.23
CA ALA A 32 -13.33 -4.94 -0.33
C ALA A 32 -14.59 -5.48 0.37
N GLU A 33 -14.46 -6.67 0.95
CA GLU A 33 -15.40 -7.29 1.85
C GLU A 33 -14.66 -7.87 3.06
N LEU A 34 -15.35 -7.97 4.19
CA LEU A 34 -14.86 -8.70 5.36
C LEU A 34 -15.37 -10.14 5.30
N ALA A 35 -14.50 -11.08 4.92
CA ALA A 35 -14.80 -12.52 4.91
C ALA A 35 -14.31 -13.19 6.21
N ALA A 36 -14.58 -14.49 6.38
CA ALA A 36 -14.14 -15.25 7.56
C ALA A 36 -12.60 -15.24 7.78
N GLY A 37 -11.83 -14.96 6.72
CA GLY A 37 -10.37 -14.83 6.75
C GLY A 37 -9.86 -13.38 6.77
N GLY A 38 -10.74 -12.40 6.97
CA GLY A 38 -10.41 -10.96 6.96
C GLY A 38 -10.74 -10.27 5.63
N LEU A 39 -10.07 -9.16 5.38
CA LEU A 39 -10.28 -8.27 4.24
C LEU A 39 -9.91 -8.95 2.92
N VAL A 40 -10.86 -8.99 1.99
CA VAL A 40 -10.67 -9.51 0.64
C VAL A 40 -11.04 -8.44 -0.36
N PHE A 41 -10.15 -8.17 -1.32
CA PHE A 41 -10.46 -7.27 -2.44
C PHE A 41 -11.39 -7.95 -3.45
N ILE A 42 -12.46 -7.26 -3.80
CA ILE A 42 -13.48 -7.72 -4.75
C ILE A 42 -13.70 -6.67 -5.84
N ARG A 43 -14.35 -7.08 -6.94
CA ARG A 43 -14.83 -6.13 -7.94
C ARG A 43 -16.24 -5.68 -7.60
N ASN A 44 -16.49 -4.37 -7.63
CA ASN A 44 -17.81 -3.80 -7.50
C ASN A 44 -18.32 -3.35 -8.87
N MET A 45 -19.51 -3.80 -9.28
CA MET A 45 -20.13 -3.37 -10.54
C MET A 45 -21.16 -2.24 -10.36
N GLU A 46 -21.52 -1.91 -9.11
CA GLU A 46 -22.48 -0.86 -8.78
C GLU A 46 -21.79 0.49 -8.50
N VAL A 47 -20.48 0.48 -8.21
CA VAL A 47 -19.65 1.66 -7.97
C VAL A 47 -18.41 1.58 -8.85
N GLU A 48 -18.18 2.60 -9.67
CA GLU A 48 -17.01 2.72 -10.54
C GLU A 48 -16.01 3.74 -9.98
N MET A 49 -14.72 3.46 -10.03
CA MET A 49 -13.67 4.46 -9.84
C MET A 49 -13.51 5.30 -11.11
N ALA A 50 -14.04 6.52 -11.08
CA ALA A 50 -13.98 7.46 -12.20
C ALA A 50 -12.58 8.10 -12.37
N SER A 51 -11.89 8.36 -11.27
CA SER A 51 -10.50 8.83 -11.29
C SER A 51 -9.73 8.48 -10.03
N GLU A 52 -8.42 8.37 -10.20
CA GLU A 52 -7.41 8.31 -9.13
C GLU A 52 -6.36 9.39 -9.40
N GLU A 53 -6.05 10.19 -8.38
CA GLU A 53 -4.94 11.14 -8.39
C GLU A 53 -3.98 10.80 -7.25
N LEU A 54 -2.82 10.25 -7.59
CA LEU A 54 -1.71 9.97 -6.68
C LEU A 54 -0.72 11.14 -6.68
N TYR A 55 -0.55 11.77 -5.53
CA TYR A 55 0.46 12.78 -5.27
C TYR A 55 1.51 12.23 -4.31
N ILE A 56 2.78 12.31 -4.71
CA ILE A 56 3.93 11.86 -3.91
C ILE A 56 4.90 13.02 -3.76
N SER A 57 5.34 13.26 -2.53
CA SER A 57 6.38 14.23 -2.20
C SER A 57 7.25 13.71 -1.05
N THR A 58 8.33 14.42 -0.75
CA THR A 58 9.17 14.10 0.42
C THR A 58 8.47 14.32 1.76
N LYS A 59 7.31 15.01 1.78
CA LYS A 59 6.56 15.34 3.00
C LYS A 59 5.32 14.49 3.21
N GLU A 60 4.64 14.14 2.11
CA GLU A 60 3.39 13.40 2.17
C GLU A 60 3.14 12.59 0.89
N VAL A 61 2.38 11.52 1.05
CA VAL A 61 1.70 10.79 -0.01
C VAL A 61 0.20 11.03 0.16
N ARG A 62 -0.48 11.39 -0.91
CA ARG A 62 -1.92 11.63 -0.92
C ARG A 62 -2.55 10.98 -2.14
N VAL A 63 -3.63 10.25 -1.92
CA VAL A 63 -4.43 9.65 -2.99
C VAL A 63 -5.84 10.22 -2.93
N ARG A 64 -6.35 10.69 -4.07
CA ARG A 64 -7.74 11.14 -4.22
C ARG A 64 -8.45 10.23 -5.20
N TYR A 65 -9.54 9.64 -4.75
CA TYR A 65 -10.43 8.85 -5.59
C TYR A 65 -11.74 9.61 -5.85
N VAL A 66 -12.27 9.48 -7.05
CA VAL A 66 -13.65 9.85 -7.37
C VAL A 66 -14.40 8.57 -7.71
N PHE A 67 -15.39 8.23 -6.88
CA PHE A 67 -16.26 7.10 -7.10
C PHE A 67 -17.62 7.56 -7.63
N ARG A 68 -18.20 6.78 -8.55
CA ARG A 68 -19.52 7.02 -9.12
C ARG A 68 -20.41 5.81 -8.87
N ASN A 69 -21.52 6.01 -8.15
CA ASN A 69 -22.61 5.03 -8.14
C ASN A 69 -23.28 5.04 -9.52
N VAL A 70 -23.29 3.89 -10.20
CA VAL A 70 -23.86 3.76 -11.55
C VAL A 70 -25.26 3.15 -11.56
N THR A 71 -25.83 2.91 -10.38
CA THR A 71 -27.18 2.41 -10.19
C THR A 71 -28.15 3.55 -9.84
N ASP A 72 -29.44 3.26 -9.84
CA ASP A 72 -30.52 4.16 -9.43
C ASP A 72 -30.87 4.07 -7.93
N LYS A 73 -30.18 3.20 -7.19
CA LYS A 73 -30.40 2.92 -5.77
C LYS A 73 -29.20 3.33 -4.93
N PRO A 74 -29.36 3.61 -3.62
CA PRO A 74 -28.22 3.77 -2.71
C PRO A 74 -27.38 2.48 -2.65
N VAL A 75 -26.05 2.63 -2.67
CA VAL A 75 -25.07 1.54 -2.56
C VAL A 75 -24.17 1.79 -1.36
N THR A 76 -23.93 0.75 -0.56
CA THR A 76 -22.92 0.76 0.50
C THR A 76 -21.77 -0.14 0.07
N ALA A 77 -20.56 0.41 0.03
CA ALA A 77 -19.35 -0.33 -0.34
C ALA A 77 -18.25 -0.10 0.70
N LEU A 78 -17.52 -1.15 1.02
CA LEU A 78 -16.28 -1.06 1.79
C LEU A 78 -15.14 -0.80 0.82
N ILE A 79 -14.39 0.27 1.08
CA ILE A 79 -13.18 0.62 0.35
C ILE A 79 -11.99 0.28 1.24
N ALA A 80 -10.99 -0.40 0.68
CA ALA A 80 -9.78 -0.71 1.41
C ALA A 80 -8.55 -0.25 0.63
N PHE A 81 -7.52 0.13 1.39
CA PHE A 81 -6.25 0.57 0.85
C PHE A 81 -5.17 -0.43 1.28
N PRO A 82 -4.47 -1.08 0.35
CA PRO A 82 -3.38 -1.98 0.70
C PRO A 82 -2.21 -1.16 1.27
N MET A 83 -1.75 -1.55 2.44
CA MET A 83 -0.58 -0.96 3.08
C MET A 83 0.68 -1.69 2.62
N PRO A 84 1.84 -1.00 2.53
CA PRO A 84 3.09 -1.65 2.19
C PRO A 84 3.48 -2.67 3.26
N ASP A 85 4.13 -3.76 2.82
CA ASP A 85 4.73 -4.71 3.74
C ASP A 85 5.86 -4.03 4.54
N ILE A 86 5.83 -4.21 5.86
CA ILE A 86 6.92 -3.79 6.74
C ILE A 86 7.66 -5.03 7.20
N THR A 87 8.96 -5.07 6.95
CA THR A 87 9.82 -6.15 7.41
C THR A 87 10.75 -5.65 8.50
N ALA A 88 11.24 -6.56 9.36
CA ALA A 88 12.19 -6.25 10.42
C ALA A 88 13.64 -6.04 9.92
N SER A 89 13.87 -5.95 8.61
CA SER A 89 15.21 -5.80 8.04
C SER A 89 15.87 -4.50 8.50
N GLU A 90 17.19 -4.48 8.57
CA GLU A 90 18.00 -3.33 9.02
C GLU A 90 17.96 -2.10 8.10
N GLU A 91 17.13 -2.12 7.05
CA GLU A 91 16.84 -0.90 6.29
C GLU A 91 16.07 0.07 7.19
N ASN A 92 16.67 1.24 7.45
CA ASN A 92 16.07 2.31 8.23
C ASN A 92 14.81 2.85 7.51
N ILE A 93 13.68 2.15 7.64
CA ILE A 93 12.38 2.66 7.24
C ILE A 93 12.00 3.72 8.27
N SER A 94 12.14 4.99 7.88
CA SER A 94 11.69 6.12 8.69
C SER A 94 10.16 6.19 8.65
N LEU A 95 9.50 5.53 9.60
CA LEU A 95 8.05 5.61 9.76
C LEU A 95 7.66 6.89 10.50
N PRO A 96 6.52 7.53 10.16
CA PRO A 96 6.13 8.82 10.72
C PRO A 96 5.60 8.75 12.16
N THR A 97 5.36 7.56 12.71
CA THR A 97 4.79 7.37 14.04
C THR A 97 5.34 6.12 14.73
N GLU A 98 5.17 6.06 16.05
CA GLU A 98 5.37 4.86 16.88
C GLU A 98 4.05 4.12 17.17
N ASP A 99 2.97 4.44 16.46
CA ASP A 99 1.67 3.77 16.63
C ASP A 99 1.77 2.34 16.07
N PRO A 100 1.52 1.29 16.88
CA PRO A 100 1.66 -0.10 16.42
C PRO A 100 0.63 -0.50 15.36
N VAL A 101 -0.45 0.28 15.20
CA VAL A 101 -1.55 0.01 14.27
C VAL A 101 -1.50 0.99 13.09
N ASN A 102 -1.50 2.30 13.37
CA ASN A 102 -1.49 3.34 12.33
C ASN A 102 -0.07 3.81 11.97
N ILE A 103 0.74 2.87 11.50
CA ILE A 103 2.17 3.03 11.28
C ILE A 103 2.56 4.16 10.28
N LEU A 104 1.64 4.58 9.39
CA LEU A 104 1.87 5.62 8.39
C LEU A 104 1.13 6.95 8.69
N ASP A 105 0.56 7.13 9.88
CA ASP A 105 -0.34 8.29 10.19
C ASP A 105 -1.46 8.44 9.13
N PHE A 106 -2.02 7.31 8.70
CA PHE A 106 -3.01 7.28 7.64
C PHE A 106 -4.29 8.01 8.07
N LYS A 107 -4.80 8.86 7.17
CA LYS A 107 -5.97 9.71 7.42
C LYS A 107 -6.90 9.66 6.22
N THR A 108 -8.17 9.35 6.48
CA THR A 108 -9.20 9.24 5.43
C THR A 108 -10.24 10.33 5.57
N ARG A 109 -10.67 10.87 4.42
CA ARG A 109 -11.79 11.80 4.32
C ARG A 109 -12.71 11.37 3.19
N VAL A 110 -14.02 11.48 3.43
CA VAL A 110 -15.05 11.30 2.40
C VAL A 110 -15.75 12.63 2.23
N ASN A 111 -15.72 13.18 1.01
CA ASN A 111 -16.30 14.50 0.69
C ASN A 111 -15.84 15.62 1.66
N GLY A 112 -14.58 15.57 2.08
CA GLY A 112 -13.97 16.54 3.01
C GLY A 112 -14.10 16.19 4.49
N THR A 113 -15.06 15.33 4.86
CA THR A 113 -15.33 14.95 6.25
C THR A 113 -14.41 13.80 6.69
N PRO A 114 -13.70 13.92 7.83
CA PRO A 114 -12.93 12.81 8.39
C PRO A 114 -13.81 11.60 8.66
N VAL A 115 -13.31 10.42 8.30
CA VAL A 115 -13.96 9.15 8.62
C VAL A 115 -12.99 8.24 9.36
N ARG A 116 -13.51 7.42 10.27
CA ARG A 116 -12.71 6.39 10.94
C ARG A 116 -12.18 5.41 9.91
N THR A 117 -10.91 5.03 10.05
CA THR A 117 -10.28 3.98 9.25
C THR A 117 -9.94 2.84 10.20
N ASP A 118 -10.37 1.64 9.85
CA ASP A 118 -9.99 0.42 10.56
C ASP A 118 -8.81 -0.23 9.84
N VAL A 119 -7.89 -0.83 10.59
CA VAL A 119 -6.67 -1.45 10.08
C VAL A 119 -6.73 -2.95 10.33
N GLU A 120 -6.52 -3.72 9.27
CA GLU A 120 -6.29 -5.16 9.36
C GLU A 120 -4.79 -5.43 9.20
N GLN A 121 -4.17 -5.98 10.24
CA GLN A 121 -2.75 -6.34 10.24
C GLN A 121 -2.62 -7.86 10.15
N LYS A 122 -1.73 -8.30 9.25
CA LYS A 122 -1.37 -9.71 9.10
C LYS A 122 0.14 -9.85 9.09
N VAL A 123 0.61 -10.92 9.68
CA VAL A 123 2.00 -11.36 9.57
C VAL A 123 2.01 -12.60 8.70
N SER A 124 2.78 -12.57 7.61
CA SER A 124 2.88 -13.71 6.72
C SER A 124 4.34 -14.06 6.43
N VAL A 125 4.59 -15.35 6.22
CA VAL A 125 5.89 -15.89 5.84
C VAL A 125 5.66 -16.86 4.70
N LEU A 126 6.35 -16.65 3.57
CA LEU A 126 6.18 -17.45 2.35
C LEU A 126 4.71 -17.56 1.90
N GLY A 127 3.93 -16.48 2.09
CA GLY A 127 2.50 -16.42 1.76
C GLY A 127 1.56 -17.12 2.75
N ILE A 128 2.07 -17.65 3.86
CA ILE A 128 1.28 -18.29 4.92
C ILE A 128 1.06 -17.31 6.05
N ASP A 129 -0.21 -17.09 6.45
CA ASP A 129 -0.58 -16.27 7.61
C ASP A 129 -0.09 -16.92 8.92
N ARG A 130 0.67 -16.14 9.70
CA ARG A 130 1.25 -16.48 11.00
C ARG A 130 0.76 -15.55 12.11
N THR A 131 -0.24 -14.71 11.85
CA THR A 131 -0.74 -13.69 12.79
C THR A 131 -1.17 -14.32 14.12
N ALA A 132 -1.92 -15.41 14.07
CA ALA A 132 -2.39 -16.11 15.27
C ALA A 132 -1.24 -16.61 16.16
N LEU A 133 -0.14 -17.07 15.54
CA LEU A 133 1.05 -17.54 16.27
C LEU A 133 1.69 -16.41 17.07
N LEU A 134 1.83 -15.23 16.49
CA LEU A 134 2.37 -14.07 17.22
C LEU A 134 1.43 -13.64 18.36
N ILE A 135 0.12 -13.60 18.10
CA ILE A 135 -0.88 -13.25 19.11
C ILE A 135 -0.84 -14.23 20.29
N GLU A 136 -0.77 -15.54 20.03
CA GLU A 136 -0.67 -16.60 21.05
C GLU A 136 0.54 -16.38 21.97
N HIS A 137 1.68 -16.01 21.40
CA HIS A 137 2.91 -15.71 22.12
C HIS A 137 3.02 -14.25 22.59
N LYS A 138 1.95 -13.46 22.45
CA LYS A 138 1.87 -12.04 22.85
C LYS A 138 2.93 -11.15 22.20
N VAL A 139 3.40 -11.53 21.01
CA VAL A 139 4.31 -10.73 20.21
C VAL A 139 3.49 -9.68 19.45
N PRO A 140 3.76 -8.37 19.63
CA PRO A 140 3.10 -7.33 18.85
C PRO A 140 3.41 -7.47 17.35
N LEU A 141 2.47 -7.04 16.49
CA LEU A 141 2.56 -7.26 15.04
C LEU A 141 3.39 -6.20 14.29
N ALA A 142 3.83 -5.14 14.96
CA ALA A 142 4.59 -4.04 14.37
C ALA A 142 6.11 -4.29 14.50
N PRO A 143 6.80 -4.85 13.49
CA PRO A 143 8.16 -5.35 13.65
C PRO A 143 9.23 -4.26 13.86
N HIS A 144 8.92 -3.02 13.49
CA HIS A 144 9.83 -1.87 13.60
C HIS A 144 9.92 -1.30 15.02
N LEU A 145 8.94 -1.60 15.89
CA LEU A 145 8.88 -1.02 17.23
C LEU A 145 9.80 -1.75 18.22
N GLN A 146 10.41 -0.97 19.10
CA GLN A 146 11.23 -1.49 20.20
C GLN A 146 10.42 -2.37 21.16
N SER A 147 9.12 -2.08 21.34
CA SER A 147 8.21 -2.89 22.16
C SER A 147 8.09 -4.32 21.63
N THR A 148 8.05 -4.48 20.30
CA THR A 148 8.04 -5.80 19.64
C THR A 148 9.36 -6.52 19.84
N ARG A 149 10.48 -5.83 19.61
CA ARG A 149 11.83 -6.38 19.83
C ARG A 149 12.02 -6.83 21.27
N ALA A 150 11.58 -6.04 22.25
CA ALA A 150 11.69 -6.40 23.66
C ALA A 150 10.96 -7.72 23.98
N VAL A 151 9.78 -7.97 23.41
CA VAL A 151 9.08 -9.25 23.61
C VAL A 151 9.83 -10.39 22.93
N LEU A 152 10.29 -10.18 21.70
CA LEU A 152 11.08 -11.17 20.94
C LEU A 152 12.34 -11.59 21.71
N ASP A 153 13.06 -10.65 22.33
CA ASP A 153 14.26 -10.91 23.12
C ASP A 153 13.99 -11.77 24.38
N THR A 154 12.74 -11.82 24.85
CA THR A 154 12.35 -12.68 25.99
C THR A 154 11.91 -14.08 25.58
N LEU A 155 11.74 -14.35 24.28
CA LEU A 155 11.25 -15.65 23.83
C LEU A 155 12.30 -16.76 24.09
N PRO A 156 11.88 -17.93 24.59
CA PRO A 156 12.80 -19.06 24.82
C PRO A 156 13.50 -19.49 23.53
N ARG A 157 14.78 -19.89 23.62
CA ARG A 157 15.55 -20.38 22.46
C ARG A 157 14.86 -21.54 21.70
N PRO A 158 14.23 -22.53 22.34
CA PRO A 158 13.51 -23.57 21.61
C PRO A 158 12.41 -23.03 20.69
N LEU A 159 11.72 -21.96 21.10
CA LEU A 159 10.69 -21.32 20.29
C LEU A 159 11.30 -20.58 19.10
N TRP A 160 12.43 -19.89 19.29
CA TRP A 160 13.20 -19.29 18.20
C TRP A 160 13.61 -20.33 17.16
N ASP A 161 14.08 -21.50 17.60
CA ASP A 161 14.49 -22.58 16.70
C ASP A 161 13.29 -23.17 15.92
N GLU A 162 12.09 -23.23 16.53
CA GLU A 162 10.85 -23.60 15.84
C GLU A 162 10.42 -22.55 14.81
N TRP A 163 10.50 -21.27 15.18
CA TRP A 163 10.14 -20.16 14.30
C TRP A 163 11.10 -20.04 13.12
N ALA A 164 12.39 -20.33 13.32
CA ALA A 164 13.38 -20.39 12.25
C ALA A 164 13.06 -21.49 11.22
N LYS A 165 12.61 -22.68 11.66
CA LYS A 165 12.21 -23.78 10.76
C LYS A 165 11.06 -23.41 9.83
N ILE A 166 10.17 -22.52 10.28
CA ILE A 166 9.03 -22.03 9.49
C ILE A 166 9.31 -20.70 8.77
N GLY A 167 10.54 -20.18 8.87
CA GLY A 167 10.99 -18.94 8.24
C GLY A 167 10.50 -17.65 8.91
N LEU A 168 9.93 -17.73 10.11
CA LEU A 168 9.43 -16.57 10.85
C LEU A 168 10.54 -15.83 11.60
N ALA A 169 11.65 -16.51 11.87
CA ALA A 169 12.84 -15.96 12.50
C ALA A 169 14.08 -16.21 11.66
N LEU A 170 15.08 -15.33 11.79
CA LEU A 170 16.44 -15.62 11.36
C LEU A 170 17.09 -16.58 12.39
N ALA A 171 17.83 -17.57 11.89
CA ALA A 171 18.46 -18.61 12.72
C ALA A 171 19.65 -18.08 13.57
#